data_AF-A0A7W9CH59-F1
#
_entry.id   AF-A0A7W9CH59-F1
#
_cell.length_a   1.000
_cell.length_b   1.000
_cell.length_c   1.000
_cell.angle_alpha   90.00
_cell.angle_beta   90.00
_cell.angle_gamma   90.00
#
_symmetry.space_group_name_H-M   'P 1'
#
loop_
_entity.id
_entity.type
_entity.pdbx_description
1 polymer ?
#
loop_
_entity_poly.entity_id
_entity_poly.type
_entity_poly.pdbx_seq_one_letter_code
_entity_poly.pdbx_strand_id
1 'polypeptide(L)'
;MAKAKTPGGRRPSMGAKVQSAAAGQTVTVDAPAPKKRTSPGQFVSQVQAEGRKIVWPSRKETWITSVMVFIMVVLAAIFFWIVDTGLGFAFRQIISFGS
;
A
#
# COMPACT_ATOMS: atom_id res chain seq x y z
N MET A 1 57.73 68.25 19.21
CA MET A 1 56.78 67.81 18.16
C MET A 1 56.71 66.28 18.16
N ALA A 2 55.76 65.68 18.87
CA ALA A 2 55.42 64.26 18.79
C ALA A 2 54.05 64.07 19.46
N LYS A 3 53.06 63.61 18.70
CA LYS A 3 51.67 63.48 19.17
C LYS A 3 51.44 62.03 19.63
N ALA A 4 51.26 61.85 20.94
CA ALA A 4 50.87 60.59 21.57
C ALA A 4 49.36 60.35 21.39
N LYS A 5 48.96 59.10 21.11
CA LYS A 5 47.56 58.66 21.14
C LYS A 5 47.45 57.29 21.80
N THR A 6 46.77 57.31 22.95
CA THR A 6 46.39 56.21 23.86
C THR A 6 44.85 56.07 23.77
N PRO A 7 44.18 55.09 24.41
CA PRO A 7 44.25 53.61 24.38
C PRO A 7 42.89 53.02 23.90
N GLY A 8 42.70 51.70 24.01
CA GLY A 8 41.34 51.15 24.23
C GLY A 8 41.10 49.78 23.61
N GLY A 9 41.28 48.73 24.41
CA GLY A 9 41.18 47.35 23.95
C GLY A 9 39.76 46.83 23.70
N ARG A 10 39.67 45.76 22.92
CA ARG A 10 38.60 44.76 23.05
C ARG A 10 39.04 43.41 22.47
N ARG A 11 38.79 42.39 23.28
CA ARG A 11 39.10 40.96 23.15
C ARG A 11 38.44 40.31 21.92
N PRO A 12 38.94 39.14 21.47
CA PRO A 12 38.41 38.44 20.31
C PRO A 12 37.21 37.54 20.61
N SER A 13 36.42 37.32 19.54
CA SER A 13 35.68 36.10 19.17
C SER A 13 34.80 35.41 20.21
N MET A 14 33.47 35.46 20.02
CA MET A 14 32.64 34.26 19.77
C MET A 14 31.17 34.64 19.52
N GLY A 15 30.56 34.01 18.51
CA GLY A 15 29.17 33.56 18.60
C GLY A 15 28.04 34.51 18.18
N ALA A 16 27.03 33.88 17.55
CA ALA A 16 25.64 34.32 17.41
C ALA A 16 25.35 35.43 16.39
N LYS A 17 25.26 35.00 15.13
CA LYS A 17 24.48 35.65 14.07
C LYS A 17 23.00 35.63 14.48
N VAL A 18 22.52 36.76 15.00
CA VAL A 18 21.11 37.00 15.35
C VAL A 18 20.50 37.97 14.33
N GLN A 19 19.23 37.70 13.99
CA GLN A 19 18.24 38.55 13.29
C GLN A 19 18.46 38.73 11.78
N SER A 20 17.59 38.24 10.88
CA SER A 20 16.13 38.41 10.78
C SER A 20 15.67 39.86 10.88
N ALA A 21 15.55 40.54 9.73
CA ALA A 21 14.43 41.44 9.40
C ALA A 21 14.59 42.04 7.98
N ALA A 22 13.66 41.66 7.10
CA ALA A 22 13.03 42.40 5.99
C ALA A 22 13.78 43.51 5.23
N ALA A 23 13.97 43.30 3.91
CA ALA A 23 13.40 44.15 2.84
C ALA A 23 13.67 43.54 1.46
N GLY A 24 12.61 43.31 0.68
CA GLY A 24 12.72 43.03 -0.76
C GLY A 24 12.50 41.57 -1.19
N GLN A 25 11.41 40.93 -0.77
CA GLN A 25 10.88 39.79 -1.52
C GLN A 25 10.10 40.34 -2.73
N THR A 26 10.79 40.48 -3.85
CA THR A 26 10.13 40.56 -5.15
C THR A 26 9.46 39.21 -5.38
N VAL A 27 8.14 39.17 -5.22
CA VAL A 27 7.29 38.06 -5.63
C VAL A 27 7.38 37.99 -7.16
N THR A 28 8.38 37.28 -7.67
CA THR A 28 8.33 36.78 -9.04
C THR A 28 7.21 35.76 -9.05
N VAL A 29 6.10 36.14 -9.67
CA VAL A 29 5.00 35.23 -10.02
C VAL A 29 5.60 34.13 -10.88
N ASP A 30 5.84 32.98 -10.26
CA ASP A 30 6.32 31.78 -10.93
C ASP A 30 5.23 31.30 -11.89
N ALA A 31 5.59 31.17 -13.16
CA ALA A 31 4.69 30.73 -14.22
C ALA A 31 4.05 29.37 -13.86
N PRO A 32 2.81 29.07 -14.29
CA PRO A 32 2.19 27.79 -13.98
C PRO A 32 2.99 26.69 -14.68
N ALA A 33 3.83 26.00 -13.91
CA ALA A 33 4.61 24.87 -14.38
C ALA A 33 3.65 23.87 -15.05
N PRO A 34 3.97 23.35 -16.25
CA PRO A 34 3.12 22.41 -16.94
C PRO A 34 2.91 21.21 -16.02
N LYS A 35 1.66 20.95 -15.66
CA LYS A 35 1.22 19.78 -14.88
C LYS A 35 1.66 18.55 -15.64
N LYS A 36 2.85 18.01 -15.32
CA LYS A 36 3.37 16.79 -15.92
C LYS A 36 2.33 15.71 -15.62
N ARG A 37 1.59 15.32 -16.66
CA ARG A 37 0.72 14.15 -16.64
C ARG A 37 1.55 13.01 -16.08
N THR A 38 0.98 12.23 -15.18
CA THR A 38 1.67 11.11 -14.53
C THR A 38 2.38 10.32 -15.62
N SER A 39 3.71 10.40 -15.64
CA SER A 39 4.44 9.68 -16.68
C SER A 39 4.27 8.19 -16.38
N PRO A 40 4.23 7.31 -17.40
CA PRO A 40 4.12 5.86 -17.17
C PRO A 40 5.14 5.34 -16.15
N GLY A 41 6.33 5.94 -16.08
CA GLY A 41 7.35 5.63 -15.07
C GLY A 41 6.97 6.06 -13.62
N GLN A 42 6.31 7.20 -13.43
CA GLN A 42 5.80 7.61 -12.11
C GLN A 42 4.65 6.71 -11.64
N PHE A 43 3.80 6.25 -12.56
CA PHE A 43 2.72 5.31 -12.24
C PHE A 43 3.26 3.97 -11.70
N VAL A 44 4.29 3.39 -12.33
CA VAL A 44 4.92 2.16 -11.85
C VAL A 44 5.49 2.35 -10.43
N SER A 45 6.11 3.50 -10.15
CA SER A 45 6.63 3.79 -8.81
C SER A 45 5.52 3.90 -7.75
N GLN A 46 4.36 4.45 -8.11
CA GLN A 46 3.19 4.54 -7.25
C GLN A 46 2.56 3.15 -7.02
N VAL A 47 2.45 2.33 -8.07
CA VAL A 47 1.94 0.94 -7.97
C VAL A 47 2.85 0.07 -7.11
N GLN A 48 4.17 0.22 -7.19
CA GLN A 48 5.08 -0.49 -6.29
C GLN A 48 4.96 0.00 -4.84
N ALA A 49 4.79 1.31 -4.63
CA ALA A 49 4.57 1.87 -3.30
C ALA A 49 3.27 1.38 -2.66
N GLU A 50 2.18 1.26 -3.44
CA GLU A 50 0.91 0.67 -2.99
C GLU A 50 0.99 -0.86 -2.86
N GLY A 51 1.70 -1.52 -3.76
CA GLY A 51 1.89 -2.97 -3.75
C GLY A 51 2.60 -3.48 -2.50
N ARG A 52 3.50 -2.68 -1.91
CA ARG A 52 4.15 -2.98 -0.63
C ARG A 52 3.20 -2.99 0.57
N LYS A 53 2.01 -2.40 0.44
CA LYS A 53 0.96 -2.42 1.48
C LYS A 53 0.11 -3.70 1.40
N ILE A 54 0.24 -4.48 0.33
CA ILE A 54 -0.49 -5.75 0.16
C ILE A 54 0.18 -6.79 1.05
N VAL A 55 -0.49 -7.15 2.14
CA VAL A 55 -0.11 -8.29 2.95
C VAL A 55 -0.63 -9.53 2.24
N TRP A 56 0.26 -10.26 1.58
CA TRP A 56 -0.09 -11.53 0.96
C TRP A 56 -0.33 -12.59 2.03
N PRO A 57 -1.39 -13.42 1.89
CA PRO A 57 -1.72 -14.43 2.87
C PRO A 57 -0.56 -15.41 3.02
N SER A 58 -0.28 -15.80 4.26
CA SER A 58 0.69 -16.85 4.51
C SER A 58 0.17 -18.20 4.01
N ARG A 59 1.08 -19.11 3.64
CA ARG A 59 0.71 -20.49 3.25
C ARG A 59 -0.19 -21.19 4.28
N LYS A 60 -0.05 -20.84 5.55
CA LYS A 60 -0.86 -21.36 6.65
C LYS A 60 -2.30 -20.83 6.59
N GLU A 61 -2.49 -19.54 6.37
CA GLU A 61 -3.83 -18.92 6.24
C GLU A 61 -4.58 -19.43 5.00
N THR A 62 -3.87 -19.56 3.87
CA THR A 62 -4.43 -20.16 2.66
C THR A 62 -4.89 -21.59 2.93
N TRP A 63 -4.03 -22.40 3.56
CA TRP A 63 -4.36 -23.80 3.87
C TRP A 63 -5.58 -23.92 4.80
N ILE A 64 -5.63 -23.12 5.87
CA ILE A 64 -6.74 -23.15 6.83
C ILE A 64 -8.05 -22.76 6.14
N THR A 65 -8.05 -21.68 5.36
CA THR A 65 -9.24 -21.23 4.62
C THR A 65 -9.68 -22.27 3.59
N SER A 66 -8.73 -22.87 2.85
CA SER A 66 -9.03 -23.95 1.90
C SER A 66 -9.59 -25.18 2.59
N VAL A 67 -9.05 -25.61 3.73
CA VAL A 67 -9.55 -26.78 4.48
C VAL A 67 -10.96 -26.54 5.00
N MET A 68 -11.26 -25.35 5.52
CA MET A 68 -12.60 -24.99 5.96
C MET A 68 -13.62 -25.13 4.82
N VAL A 69 -13.30 -24.62 3.62
CA VAL A 69 -14.16 -24.76 2.44
C VAL A 69 -14.21 -26.22 1.97
N PHE A 70 -13.08 -26.92 1.99
CA PHE A 70 -12.98 -28.31 1.56
C PHE A 70 -13.89 -29.23 2.37
N ILE A 71 -14.00 -29.02 3.68
CA ILE A 71 -14.92 -29.79 4.53
C ILE A 71 -16.36 -29.64 4.04
N MET A 72 -16.82 -28.42 3.78
CA MET A 72 -18.18 -28.18 3.25
C MET A 72 -18.38 -28.85 1.88
N VAL A 73 -17.38 -28.76 0.99
CA VAL A 73 -17.43 -29.39 -0.33
C VAL A 73 -17.52 -30.91 -0.23
N VAL A 74 -16.76 -31.54 0.68
CA VAL A 74 -16.82 -32.98 0.92
C VAL A 74 -18.20 -33.40 1.44
N LEU A 75 -18.79 -32.64 2.37
CA LEU A 75 -20.14 -32.92 2.86
C LEU A 75 -21.19 -32.84 1.74
N ALA A 76 -21.12 -31.80 0.91
CA ALA A 76 -21.99 -31.66 -0.26
C ALA A 76 -21.78 -32.80 -1.28
N ALA A 77 -20.54 -33.21 -1.52
CA ALA A 77 -20.20 -34.31 -2.43
C ALA A 77 -20.79 -35.64 -1.95
N ILE A 78 -20.71 -35.93 -0.65
CA ILE A 78 -21.33 -37.13 -0.06
C ILE A 78 -22.85 -37.08 -0.22
N PHE A 79 -23.47 -35.93 0.05
CA PHE A 79 -24.91 -35.75 -0.12
C PHE A 79 -25.35 -36.01 -1.57
N PHE A 80 -24.68 -35.40 -2.55
CA PHE A 80 -24.99 -35.62 -3.96
C PHE A 80 -24.79 -37.08 -4.37
N TRP A 81 -23.70 -37.72 -3.92
CA TRP A 81 -23.46 -39.13 -4.20
C TRP A 81 -24.60 -40.05 -3.73
N ILE A 82 -25.14 -39.79 -2.53
CA ILE A 82 -26.30 -40.52 -1.99
C ILE A 82 -27.54 -40.28 -2.85
N VAL A 83 -27.81 -39.02 -3.20
CA VAL A 83 -28.98 -38.64 -3.99
C VAL A 83 -28.91 -39.25 -5.39
N ASP A 84 -27.76 -39.16 -6.06
CA ASP A 84 -27.55 -39.70 -7.40
C ASP A 84 -27.75 -41.22 -7.42
N THR A 85 -27.19 -41.92 -6.43
CA THR A 85 -27.34 -43.37 -6.28
C THR A 85 -28.79 -43.75 -5.96
N GLY A 86 -29.44 -43.01 -5.06
CA GLY A 86 -30.82 -43.25 -4.65
C GLY A 86 -31.81 -43.02 -5.78
N LEU A 87 -31.66 -41.92 -6.53
CA LEU A 87 -32.46 -41.63 -7.72
C LEU A 87 -32.24 -42.69 -8.80
N GLY A 88 -30.98 -43.07 -9.07
CA GLY A 88 -30.66 -44.13 -10.02
C GLY A 88 -31.33 -45.46 -9.67
N PHE A 89 -31.33 -45.83 -8.39
CA PHE A 89 -32.04 -47.02 -7.92
C PHE A 89 -33.56 -46.89 -8.09
N ALA A 90 -34.14 -45.74 -7.71
CA ALA A 90 -35.56 -45.46 -7.88
C ALA A 90 -36.00 -45.55 -9.34
N PHE A 91 -35.25 -44.96 -10.27
CA PHE A 91 -35.54 -45.05 -11.71
C PHE A 91 -35.49 -46.48 -12.22
N ARG A 92 -34.51 -47.29 -11.78
CA ARG A 92 -34.44 -48.71 -12.17
C ARG A 92 -35.67 -49.49 -11.70
N GLN A 93 -36.16 -49.23 -10.49
CA GLN A 93 -37.38 -49.86 -9.99
C GLN A 93 -38.60 -49.45 -10.84
N ILE A 94 -38.75 -48.15 -11.12
CA ILE A 94 -39.85 -47.64 -11.96
C ILE A 94 -39.86 -48.29 -13.35
N ILE A 95 -38.70 -48.38 -14.01
CA ILE A 95 -38.61 -48.97 -15.35
C ILE A 95 -38.89 -50.47 -15.30
N SER A 96 -38.40 -51.17 -14.25
CA SER A 96 -38.66 -52.59 -14.04
C SER A 96 -40.14 -52.92 -13.77
N PHE A 97 -40.94 -51.97 -13.25
CA PHE A 97 -42.38 -52.17 -13.08
C PHE A 97 -43.17 -51.97 -14.39
N GLY A 98 -42.59 -51.30 -15.38
CA GLY A 98 -43.24 -51.00 -16.68
C GLY A 98 -42.85 -51.94 -17.83
N SER A 99 -41.84 -52.79 -17.65
CA SER A 99 -41.43 -53.87 -18.55
C SER A 99 -41.97 -55.22 -18.08
#